data_AF-A0A959DCT3-F1
#
_entry.id   AF-A0A959DCT3-F1
#
_cell.length_a   1.000
_cell.length_b   1.000
_cell.length_c   1.000
_cell.angle_alpha   90.00
_cell.angle_beta   90.00
_cell.angle_gamma   90.00
#
_symmetry.space_group_name_H-M   'P 1'
#
loop_
_entity.id
_entity.type
_entity.pdbx_description
1 polymer ?
#
loop_
_entity_poly.entity_id
_entity_poly.type
_entity_poly.pdbx_seq_one_letter_code
_entity_poly.pdbx_strand_id
1 'polypeptide(L)'
;MSEKNKIREELEGLSPLLSKMKEQGGQPFRVPGGYFQGLPDEVLRRARAEEGLVREGLPARNNRENGLWAWLQWLLLPRRAIGLATVLLLLAAGAYHFWPQPGSYSPKDALAGISEEEAKAYVSQNIGEFELELMMEAAVVSAEDMPEIEVLPDAGPEDLDRYMDELIEDIGLEDLDELL
;
A
#
# COMPACT_ATOMS: atom_id res chain seq x y z
N MET A 1 37.41 11.31 26.76
CA MET A 1 36.83 11.52 25.41
C MET A 1 35.54 12.31 25.57
N SER A 2 35.20 13.25 24.67
CA SER A 2 33.89 13.94 24.71
C SER A 2 32.85 13.10 23.98
N GLU A 3 31.61 13.01 24.48
CA GLU A 3 30.46 12.35 23.83
C GLU A 3 30.32 12.69 22.35
N LYS A 4 30.57 13.96 21.99
CA LYS A 4 30.52 14.42 20.59
C LYS A 4 31.53 13.74 19.68
N ASN A 5 32.68 13.35 20.22
CA ASN A 5 33.74 12.68 19.46
C ASN A 5 33.39 11.20 19.26
N LYS A 6 32.83 10.55 20.29
CA LYS A 6 32.34 9.16 20.19
C LYS A 6 31.23 9.03 19.15
N ILE A 7 30.25 9.93 19.17
CA ILE A 7 29.16 9.97 18.18
C ILE A 7 29.69 10.19 16.75
N ARG A 8 30.77 10.96 16.57
CA ARG A 8 31.37 11.18 15.24
C ARG A 8 32.09 9.95 14.72
N GLU A 9 32.83 9.26 15.58
CA GLU A 9 33.54 8.03 15.26
C GLU A 9 32.56 6.90 14.88
N GLU A 10 31.49 6.74 15.65
CA GLU A 10 30.41 5.80 15.33
C GLU A 10 29.69 6.18 14.03
N LEU A 11 29.37 7.46 13.82
CA LEU A 11 28.75 7.93 12.57
C LEU A 11 29.64 7.74 11.34
N GLU A 12 30.96 7.90 11.48
CA GLU A 12 31.91 7.67 10.40
C GLU A 12 32.00 6.20 10.01
N GLY A 13 31.93 5.29 10.99
CA GLY A 13 31.84 3.85 10.75
C GLY A 13 30.52 3.41 10.11
N LEU A 14 29.39 3.95 10.58
CA LEU A 14 28.06 3.57 10.10
C LEU A 14 27.67 4.22 8.77
N SER A 15 28.02 5.50 8.58
CA SER A 15 27.70 6.25 7.37
C SER A 15 28.71 7.37 7.12
N PRO A 16 29.77 7.08 6.34
CA PRO A 16 30.75 8.09 5.94
C PRO A 16 30.12 9.31 5.25
N LEU A 17 29.00 9.10 4.55
CA LEU A 17 28.25 10.15 3.85
C LEU A 17 27.55 11.11 4.83
N LEU A 18 26.88 10.59 5.86
CA LEU A 18 26.21 11.41 6.88
C LEU A 18 27.21 12.16 7.76
N SER A 19 28.35 11.54 8.08
CA SER A 19 29.43 12.19 8.81
C SER A 19 29.94 13.43 8.05
N LYS A 20 30.19 13.29 6.73
CA LYS A 20 30.60 14.41 5.86
C LYS A 20 29.53 15.49 5.69
N MET A 21 28.25 15.11 5.64
CA MET A 21 27.14 16.06 5.55
C MET A 21 27.05 16.99 6.77
N LYS A 22 27.30 16.46 7.97
CA LYS A 22 27.31 17.25 9.21
C LYS A 22 28.46 18.26 9.25
N GLU A 23 29.61 17.90 8.70
CA GLU A 23 30.81 18.76 8.65
C GLU A 23 30.65 19.95 7.69
N GLN A 24 29.86 19.78 6.63
CA GLN A 24 29.61 20.81 5.64
C GLN A 24 28.66 21.93 6.10
N GLY A 25 28.16 21.88 7.34
CA GLY A 25 27.45 23.00 7.99
C GLY A 25 26.14 23.45 7.33
N GLY A 26 25.71 22.78 6.27
CA GLY A 26 24.47 23.08 5.56
C GLY A 26 23.33 22.24 6.11
N GLN A 27 22.20 22.85 6.42
CA GLN A 27 20.94 22.12 6.59
C GLN A 27 20.66 21.35 5.29
N PRO A 28 20.72 20.01 5.26
CA PRO A 28 20.57 19.24 4.03
C PRO A 28 19.16 19.34 3.45
N PHE A 29 18.21 19.75 4.28
CA PHE A 29 16.82 19.96 3.90
C PHE A 29 16.49 21.43 4.07
N ARG A 30 16.17 22.10 2.96
CA ARG A 30 15.49 23.40 2.97
C ARG A 30 14.10 23.21 2.42
N VAL A 31 13.12 23.66 3.19
CA VAL A 31 11.74 23.72 2.74
C VAL A 31 11.65 24.80 1.66
N PRO A 32 11.12 24.51 0.45
CA PRO A 32 10.87 25.52 -0.56
C PRO A 32 9.94 26.62 -0.03
N GLY A 33 10.18 27.87 -0.44
CA GLY A 33 9.28 28.97 -0.10
C GLY A 33 7.85 28.66 -0.53
N GLY A 34 6.88 28.85 0.36
CA GLY A 34 5.46 28.63 0.08
C GLY A 34 4.97 27.19 0.23
N TYR A 35 5.82 26.22 0.57
CA TYR A 35 5.44 24.80 0.73
C TYR A 35 4.23 24.59 1.66
N PHE A 36 4.14 25.37 2.75
CA PHE A 36 3.05 25.28 3.72
C PHE A 36 2.01 26.41 3.60
N GLN A 37 2.04 27.21 2.53
CA GLN A 37 1.22 28.42 2.45
C GLN A 37 -0.30 28.14 2.48
N GLY A 38 -0.75 27.00 1.93
CA GLY A 38 -2.16 26.58 1.94
C GLY A 38 -2.50 25.48 2.95
N LEU A 39 -1.52 24.98 3.71
CA LEU A 39 -1.75 23.85 4.62
C LEU A 39 -2.74 24.20 5.75
N PRO A 40 -2.67 25.38 6.42
CA PRO A 40 -3.59 25.72 7.50
C PRO A 40 -5.06 25.77 7.04
N ASP A 41 -5.31 26.34 5.87
CA ASP A 41 -6.66 26.44 5.29
C ASP A 41 -7.20 25.07 4.90
N GLU A 42 -6.36 24.21 4.35
CA GLU A 42 -6.71 22.82 3.99
C GLU A 42 -7.11 22.01 5.23
N VAL A 43 -6.33 22.11 6.32
CA VAL A 43 -6.59 21.41 7.58
C VAL A 43 -7.90 21.89 8.21
N LEU A 44 -8.12 23.20 8.27
CA LEU A 44 -9.37 23.78 8.79
C LEU A 44 -10.59 23.43 7.94
N ARG A 45 -10.43 23.35 6.61
CA ARG A 45 -11.51 22.95 5.71
C ARG A 45 -11.90 21.49 5.93
N ARG A 46 -10.92 20.60 6.10
CA ARG A 46 -11.17 19.17 6.37
C ARG A 46 -11.81 18.96 7.75
N ALA A 47 -11.28 19.60 8.79
CA ALA A 47 -11.84 19.51 10.14
C ALA A 47 -13.33 19.93 10.18
N ARG A 48 -13.69 21.03 9.50
CA ARG A 48 -15.08 21.49 9.41
C ARG A 48 -15.98 20.59 8.56
N ALA A 49 -15.44 20.00 7.49
CA ALA A 49 -16.19 19.05 6.65
C ALA A 49 -16.56 17.78 7.44
N GLU A 50 -15.68 17.33 8.33
CA GLU A 50 -15.94 16.21 9.24
C GLU A 50 -16.91 16.58 10.36
N GLU A 51 -16.79 17.79 10.93
CA GLU A 51 -17.75 18.29 11.94
C GLU A 51 -19.16 18.55 11.37
N GLY A 52 -19.26 18.94 10.10
CA GLY A 52 -20.52 19.17 9.38
C GLY A 52 -21.33 17.89 9.13
N LEU A 53 -20.69 16.72 9.11
CA LEU A 53 -21.37 15.42 8.99
C LEU A 53 -22.10 15.00 10.28
N VAL A 54 -21.82 15.65 11.41
CA VAL A 54 -22.35 15.25 12.73
C VAL A 54 -23.51 16.14 13.21
N ARG A 55 -23.76 17.32 12.62
CA ARG A 55 -24.67 18.33 13.23
C ARG A 55 -25.79 18.93 12.40
N GLU A 56 -25.89 18.70 11.09
CA GLU A 56 -27.05 19.18 10.32
C GLU A 56 -27.96 18.01 9.92
N GLY A 57 -29.18 18.05 10.44
CA GLY A 57 -30.26 17.16 10.05
C GLY A 57 -30.41 17.16 8.54
N LEU A 58 -30.10 16.02 7.94
CA LEU A 58 -30.29 15.75 6.52
C LEU A 58 -31.77 16.00 6.17
N PRO A 59 -32.13 16.93 5.27
CA PRO A 59 -33.36 16.73 4.53
C PRO A 59 -33.17 15.42 3.76
N ALA A 60 -34.07 14.47 3.99
CA ALA A 60 -34.10 13.20 3.27
C ALA A 60 -33.88 13.48 1.78
N ARG A 61 -32.73 13.06 1.27
CA ARG A 61 -32.35 13.15 -0.14
C ARG A 61 -33.13 12.11 -0.93
N ASN A 62 -34.45 12.23 -0.98
CA ASN A 62 -35.33 11.38 -1.77
C ASN A 62 -35.73 12.08 -3.08
N ASN A 63 -34.76 12.54 -3.86
CA ASN A 63 -35.08 12.91 -5.23
C ASN A 63 -33.91 12.80 -6.22
N ARG A 64 -33.19 11.68 -6.22
CA ARG A 64 -32.29 11.35 -7.34
C ARG A 64 -33.03 10.60 -8.46
N GLU A 65 -34.14 9.95 -8.13
CA GLU A 65 -34.87 9.08 -9.06
C GLU A 65 -35.90 9.87 -9.89
N ASN A 66 -36.55 10.91 -9.35
CA ASN A 66 -37.66 11.56 -10.06
C ASN A 66 -37.20 12.64 -11.06
N GLY A 67 -35.91 12.98 -11.10
CA GLY A 67 -35.36 13.93 -12.08
C GLY A 67 -35.24 13.35 -13.50
N LEU A 68 -34.83 12.08 -13.61
CA LEU A 68 -34.68 11.39 -14.89
C LEU A 68 -36.03 10.93 -15.44
N TRP A 69 -36.93 10.45 -14.56
CA TRP A 69 -38.27 10.01 -14.97
C TRP A 69 -39.16 11.19 -15.43
N ALA A 70 -39.04 12.37 -14.82
CA ALA A 70 -39.77 13.55 -15.27
C ALA A 70 -39.33 14.05 -16.65
N TRP A 71 -38.03 13.96 -16.97
CA TRP A 71 -37.51 14.29 -18.30
C TRP A 71 -37.93 13.25 -19.36
N LEU A 72 -37.97 11.96 -19.00
CA LEU A 72 -38.36 10.88 -19.92
C LEU A 72 -39.87 10.92 -20.26
N GLN A 73 -40.73 11.39 -19.35
CA GLN A 73 -42.17 11.50 -19.60
C GLN A 73 -42.52 12.50 -20.72
N TRP A 74 -41.73 13.58 -20.91
CA TRP A 74 -41.90 14.51 -22.03
C TRP A 74 -41.57 13.86 -23.39
N LEU A 75 -40.71 12.83 -23.40
CA LEU A 75 -40.32 12.11 -24.61
C LEU A 75 -41.39 11.10 -25.08
N LEU A 76 -42.27 10.64 -24.18
CA LEU A 76 -43.25 9.57 -24.41
C LEU A 76 -44.68 10.09 -24.71
N LEU A 77 -44.84 11.28 -25.30
CA LEU A 77 -46.16 11.74 -25.74
C LEU A 77 -46.76 10.79 -26.82
N PRO A 78 -48.07 10.50 -26.76
CA PRO A 78 -48.69 9.35 -27.45
C PRO A 78 -48.70 9.43 -28.98
N ARG A 79 -48.26 10.54 -29.58
CA ARG A 79 -48.32 10.72 -31.05
C ARG A 79 -47.13 10.14 -31.80
N ARG A 80 -46.01 9.75 -31.15
CA ARG A 80 -44.78 9.26 -31.85
C ARG A 80 -44.15 7.97 -31.29
N ALA A 81 -44.81 7.29 -30.35
CA ALA A 81 -44.24 6.15 -29.62
C ALA A 81 -43.93 4.91 -30.50
N ILE A 82 -44.68 4.69 -31.59
CA ILE A 82 -44.56 3.45 -32.39
C ILE A 82 -43.25 3.42 -33.20
N GLY A 83 -42.83 4.55 -33.78
CA GLY A 83 -41.60 4.60 -34.58
C GLY A 83 -40.33 4.51 -33.75
N LEU A 84 -40.34 5.02 -32.51
CA LEU A 84 -39.19 4.90 -31.61
C LEU A 84 -39.06 3.48 -31.05
N ALA A 85 -40.17 2.78 -30.82
CA ALA A 85 -40.15 1.40 -30.35
C ALA A 85 -39.47 0.43 -31.34
N THR A 86 -39.72 0.60 -32.65
CA THR A 86 -39.09 -0.25 -33.67
C THR A 86 -37.60 0.04 -33.81
N VAL A 87 -37.20 1.31 -33.76
CA VAL A 87 -35.78 1.71 -33.80
C VAL A 87 -35.04 1.24 -32.55
N LEU A 88 -35.66 1.34 -31.37
CA LEU A 88 -35.08 0.81 -30.13
C LEU A 88 -34.94 -0.71 -30.16
N LEU A 89 -35.91 -1.43 -30.72
CA LEU A 89 -35.83 -2.88 -30.85
C LEU A 89 -34.71 -3.30 -31.80
N LEU A 90 -34.52 -2.59 -32.91
CA LEU A 90 -33.41 -2.82 -33.83
C LEU A 90 -32.05 -2.46 -33.21
N LEU A 91 -31.96 -1.35 -32.47
CA LEU A 91 -30.75 -0.98 -31.74
C LEU A 91 -30.41 -2.00 -30.64
N ALA A 92 -31.41 -2.50 -29.91
CA ALA A 92 -31.21 -3.50 -28.87
C ALA A 92 -30.77 -4.85 -29.45
N ALA A 93 -31.36 -5.29 -30.57
CA ALA A 93 -30.95 -6.50 -31.27
C ALA A 93 -29.55 -6.38 -31.87
N GLY A 94 -29.23 -5.22 -32.47
CA GLY A 94 -27.90 -4.92 -32.99
C GLY A 94 -26.85 -4.85 -31.89
N ALA A 95 -27.18 -4.19 -30.78
CA ALA A 95 -26.33 -4.12 -29.59
C ALA A 95 -26.11 -5.51 -28.99
N TYR A 96 -27.15 -6.34 -28.85
CA TYR A 96 -27.02 -7.71 -28.35
C TYR A 96 -26.10 -8.57 -29.22
N HIS A 97 -26.18 -8.44 -30.54
CA HIS A 97 -25.34 -9.20 -31.46
C HIS A 97 -23.87 -8.73 -31.45
N PHE A 98 -23.65 -7.42 -31.31
CA PHE A 98 -22.31 -6.83 -31.35
C PHE A 98 -21.70 -6.61 -29.97
N TRP A 99 -22.40 -6.95 -28.89
CA TRP A 99 -21.88 -6.82 -27.53
C TRP A 99 -20.76 -7.84 -27.37
N PRO A 100 -19.50 -7.41 -27.19
CA PRO A 100 -18.46 -8.34 -26.76
C PRO A 100 -18.95 -8.94 -25.45
N GLN A 101 -19.09 -10.27 -25.40
CA GLN A 101 -19.32 -10.94 -24.13
C GLN A 101 -18.20 -10.46 -23.21
N PRO A 102 -18.51 -9.83 -22.06
CA PRO A 102 -17.48 -9.56 -21.09
C PRO A 102 -16.96 -10.93 -20.69
N GLY A 103 -15.82 -11.33 -21.27
CA GLY A 103 -14.99 -12.34 -20.64
C GLY A 103 -14.88 -11.85 -19.20
N SER A 104 -15.29 -12.69 -18.27
CA SER A 104 -15.16 -12.40 -16.86
C SER A 104 -13.69 -12.10 -16.63
N TYR A 105 -13.31 -10.83 -16.63
CA TYR A 105 -11.98 -10.41 -16.27
C TYR A 105 -11.93 -10.58 -14.77
N SER A 106 -11.74 -11.83 -14.36
CA SER A 106 -11.52 -12.19 -12.98
C SER A 106 -10.16 -11.61 -12.64
N PRO A 107 -10.02 -10.85 -11.55
CA PRO A 107 -8.70 -10.45 -11.05
C PRO A 107 -7.74 -11.65 -10.93
N LYS A 108 -8.28 -12.87 -10.76
CA LYS A 108 -7.54 -14.12 -10.78
C LYS A 108 -6.90 -14.44 -12.14
N ASP A 109 -7.55 -14.11 -13.27
CA ASP A 109 -7.02 -14.34 -14.62
C ASP A 109 -5.94 -13.29 -14.97
N ALA A 110 -6.06 -12.08 -14.43
CA ALA A 110 -5.04 -11.04 -14.56
C ALA A 110 -3.77 -11.38 -13.76
N LEU A 111 -3.94 -11.93 -12.55
CA LEU A 111 -2.86 -12.40 -11.69
C LEU A 111 -2.29 -13.76 -12.14
N ALA A 112 -3.05 -14.56 -12.90
CA ALA A 112 -2.56 -15.82 -13.48
C ALA A 112 -1.61 -15.61 -14.67
N GLY A 113 -1.53 -14.39 -15.21
CA GLY A 113 -0.65 -14.04 -16.32
C GLY A 113 0.78 -13.69 -15.90
N ILE A 114 1.03 -13.38 -14.62
CA ILE A 114 2.37 -13.11 -14.10
C ILE A 114 2.99 -14.41 -13.59
N SER A 115 4.27 -14.63 -13.87
CA SER A 115 4.97 -15.78 -13.30
C SER A 115 5.22 -15.57 -11.81
N GLU A 116 5.40 -16.65 -11.05
CA GLU A 116 5.77 -16.56 -9.63
C GLU A 116 7.11 -15.82 -9.45
N GLU A 117 8.02 -15.97 -10.41
CA GLU A 117 9.31 -15.30 -10.44
C GLU A 117 9.15 -13.78 -10.64
N GLU A 118 8.26 -13.36 -11.53
CA GLU A 118 7.94 -11.94 -11.77
C GLU A 118 7.22 -11.32 -10.57
N ALA A 119 6.30 -12.06 -9.95
CA ALA A 119 5.62 -11.63 -8.73
C ALA A 119 6.61 -11.42 -7.57
N LYS A 120 7.52 -12.38 -7.36
CA LYS A 120 8.58 -12.28 -6.33
C LYS A 120 9.52 -11.11 -6.61
N ALA A 121 9.97 -10.95 -7.86
CA ALA A 121 10.83 -9.85 -8.26
C ALA A 121 10.17 -8.47 -8.01
N TYR A 122 8.88 -8.34 -8.32
CA TYR A 122 8.13 -7.11 -8.06
C TYR A 122 8.03 -6.79 -6.56
N VAL A 123 7.72 -7.79 -5.73
CA VAL A 123 7.64 -7.61 -4.27
C VAL A 123 9.00 -7.23 -3.69
N SER A 124 10.09 -7.87 -4.13
CA SER A 124 11.44 -7.53 -3.68
C SER A 124 11.91 -6.15 -4.16
N GLN A 125 11.55 -5.74 -5.38
CA GLN A 125 11.92 -4.43 -5.92
C GLN A 125 11.15 -3.29 -5.24
N ASN A 126 9.90 -3.54 -4.84
CA ASN A 126 9.03 -2.56 -4.20
C ASN A 126 8.87 -2.83 -2.70
N ILE A 127 9.84 -3.49 -2.07
CA ILE A 127 9.74 -3.96 -0.67
C ILE A 127 9.45 -2.82 0.32
N GLY A 128 9.87 -1.59 0.01
CA GLY A 128 9.60 -0.41 0.82
C GLY A 128 8.18 0.15 0.71
N GLU A 129 7.37 -0.30 -0.25
CA GLU A 129 5.96 0.07 -0.39
C GLU A 129 5.02 -0.87 0.37
N PHE A 130 5.50 -2.05 0.76
CA PHE A 130 4.73 -3.03 1.51
C PHE A 130 4.93 -2.83 3.01
N GLU A 131 3.82 -2.88 3.75
CA GLU A 131 3.86 -2.80 5.21
C GLU A 131 4.48 -4.09 5.80
N LEU A 132 5.33 -3.92 6.82
CA LEU A 132 6.01 -5.04 7.49
C LEU A 132 5.02 -6.08 8.03
N GLU A 133 3.88 -5.63 8.55
CA GLU A 133 2.81 -6.49 9.08
C GLU A 133 2.22 -7.40 8.00
N LEU A 134 1.95 -6.86 6.81
CA LEU A 134 1.46 -7.61 5.65
C LEU A 134 2.49 -8.62 5.14
N MET A 135 3.78 -8.27 5.17
CA MET A 135 4.86 -9.19 4.79
C MET A 135 5.01 -10.35 5.77
N MET A 136 4.88 -10.06 7.06
CA MET A 136 4.94 -11.06 8.11
C MET A 136 3.73 -12.01 8.01
N GLU A 137 2.53 -11.49 7.74
CA GLU A 137 1.34 -12.30 7.47
C GLU A 137 1.51 -13.18 6.22
N ALA A 138 2.02 -12.64 5.11
CA ALA A 138 2.27 -13.42 3.89
C ALA A 138 3.31 -14.52 4.07
N ALA A 139 4.38 -14.25 4.83
CA ALA A 139 5.40 -15.24 5.19
C ALA A 139 4.84 -16.33 6.12
N VAL A 140 3.94 -15.97 7.04
CA VAL A 140 3.23 -16.90 7.92
C VAL A 140 2.18 -17.73 7.17
N VAL A 141 1.57 -17.19 6.10
CA VAL A 141 0.62 -17.96 5.26
C VAL A 141 1.33 -19.01 4.40
N SER A 142 2.62 -18.82 4.09
CA SER A 142 3.45 -19.80 3.39
C SER A 142 4.11 -20.84 4.33
N ALA A 143 3.64 -20.93 5.58
CA ALA A 143 4.23 -21.73 6.67
C ALA A 143 3.99 -23.25 6.58
N GLU A 144 3.99 -23.82 5.38
CA GLU A 144 4.12 -25.28 5.23
C GLU A 144 5.59 -25.74 5.15
N ASP A 145 6.54 -24.83 4.91
CA ASP A 145 7.97 -25.16 4.70
C ASP A 145 8.97 -24.25 5.45
N MET A 146 8.58 -23.57 6.53
CA MET A 146 9.55 -22.91 7.42
C MET A 146 10.04 -23.89 8.49
N PRO A 147 11.37 -24.03 8.71
CA PRO A 147 11.87 -24.68 9.91
C PRO A 147 11.30 -23.93 11.11
N GLU A 148 10.80 -24.69 12.10
CA GLU A 148 10.27 -24.17 13.37
C GLU A 148 11.16 -23.02 13.85
N ILE A 149 10.65 -21.78 13.78
CA ILE A 149 11.24 -20.68 14.52
C ILE A 149 10.86 -20.97 15.97
N GLU A 150 11.74 -21.71 16.64
CA GLU A 150 11.69 -21.94 18.07
C GLU A 150 11.65 -20.57 18.73
N VAL A 151 10.47 -20.21 19.23
CA VAL A 151 10.23 -18.93 19.89
C VAL A 151 11.17 -18.89 21.08
N LEU A 152 12.22 -18.08 20.96
CA LEU A 152 13.21 -17.88 22.01
C LEU A 152 12.46 -17.52 23.30
N PRO A 153 12.63 -18.29 24.39
CA PRO A 153 12.18 -17.82 25.69
C PRO A 153 12.88 -16.49 25.97
N ASP A 154 12.19 -15.60 26.67
CA ASP A 154 12.65 -14.28 27.14
C ASP A 154 13.97 -14.42 27.93
N ALA A 155 15.06 -14.54 27.18
CA ALA A 155 16.41 -14.73 27.64
C ALA A 155 16.96 -13.33 27.86
N GLY A 156 17.12 -12.96 29.13
CA GLY A 156 17.76 -11.70 29.48
C GLY A 156 19.17 -11.62 28.86
N PRO A 157 19.79 -10.43 28.81
CA PRO A 157 21.10 -10.25 28.19
C PRO A 157 22.20 -11.15 28.77
N GLU A 158 22.00 -11.77 29.94
CA GLU A 158 22.94 -12.73 30.54
C GLU A 158 22.84 -14.15 29.96
N ASP A 159 21.71 -14.52 29.36
CA ASP A 159 21.47 -15.84 28.78
C ASP A 159 21.97 -15.94 27.33
N LEU A 160 22.04 -14.81 26.62
CA LEU A 160 22.53 -14.72 25.24
C LEU A 160 24.02 -15.07 25.14
N ASP A 161 24.83 -14.62 26.09
CA ASP A 161 26.26 -14.91 26.13
C ASP A 161 26.50 -16.42 26.35
N ARG A 162 25.71 -17.06 27.22
CA ARG A 162 25.81 -18.51 27.45
C ARG A 162 25.39 -19.30 26.21
N TYR A 163 24.31 -18.88 25.54
CA TYR A 163 23.84 -19.52 24.32
C TYR A 163 24.85 -19.34 23.16
N MET A 164 25.50 -18.17 23.08
CA MET A 164 26.54 -17.93 22.08
C MET A 164 27.77 -18.79 22.32
N ASP A 165 28.20 -18.94 23.57
CA ASP A 165 29.31 -19.85 23.92
C ASP A 165 28.95 -21.31 23.60
N GLU A 166 27.71 -21.74 23.87
CA GLU A 166 27.24 -23.11 23.57
C GLU A 166 27.15 -23.37 22.06
N LEU A 167 26.72 -22.37 21.26
CA LEU A 167 26.73 -22.47 19.79
C LEU A 167 28.15 -22.51 19.21
N ILE A 168 29.07 -21.73 19.77
CA ILE A 168 30.47 -21.69 19.33
C ILE A 168 31.18 -23.01 19.68
N GLU A 169 30.77 -23.67 20.76
CA GLU A 169 31.28 -24.99 21.14
C GLU A 169 30.75 -26.11 20.22
N ASP A 170 29.51 -25.98 19.70
CA ASP A 170 28.88 -26.96 18.81
C ASP A 170 29.30 -26.78 17.33
N ILE A 171 29.66 -25.56 16.91
CA ILE A 171 30.30 -25.30 15.61
C ILE A 171 31.79 -25.61 15.76
N GLY A 172 32.14 -26.87 15.59
CA GLY A 172 33.54 -27.31 15.59
C GLY A 172 34.38 -26.49 14.62
N LEU A 173 35.57 -26.05 15.05
CA LEU A 173 36.51 -25.27 14.23
C LEU A 173 36.86 -25.91 12.87
N GLU A 174 36.57 -27.19 12.67
CA GLU A 174 36.70 -27.90 11.40
C GLU A 174 35.70 -27.43 10.34
N ASP A 175 34.49 -26.98 10.71
CA ASP A 175 33.46 -26.57 9.75
C ASP A 175 33.67 -25.13 9.23
N LEU A 176 34.46 -24.32 9.95
CA LEU A 176 34.76 -22.93 9.58
C LEU A 176 35.83 -22.80 8.48
N ASP A 177 36.66 -23.83 8.28
CA ASP A 177 37.67 -23.87 7.21
C ASP A 177 37.05 -24.17 5.83
N GLU A 178 35.83 -24.73 5.79
CA GLU A 178 35.10 -25.01 4.54
C GLU A 178 34.32 -23.80 4.00
N LEU A 179 34.21 -22.73 4.79
CA LEU A 179 33.48 -21.49 4.48
C LEU A 179 34.37 -20.32 4.03
N LEU A 180 35.69 -20.50 3.93
CA LEU A 180 36.68 -19.52 3.45
C LEU A 180 37.29 -19.92 2.11
#